data_AF-A0A2G9UQJ0-F1
#
_entry.id   AF-A0A2G9UQJ0-F1
#
_cell.length_a   1.000
_cell.length_b   1.000
_cell.length_c   1.000
_cell.angle_alpha   90.00
_cell.angle_beta   90.00
_cell.angle_gamma   90.00
#
_symmetry.space_group_name_H-M   'P 1'
#
loop_
_entity.id
_entity.type
_entity.pdbx_description
1 polymer ?
#
loop_
_entity_poly.entity_id
_entity_poly.type
_entity_poly.pdbx_seq_one_letter_code
_entity_poly.pdbx_strand_id
1 'polypeptide(L)'
;MVTLIAGGGSGHEPYAAGYIGPGMLTAAVSGNVFASPPSRHVSAALNSTTTKGGSILFIINYTGDRLNFGLAAERYKAAGHNVRVVTIADDVAIDSAMSTVGRRGLAAAVLVLKVSASKFKQ
;
A
#
# COMPACT_ATOMS: atom_id res chain seq x y z
N MET A 1 -10.74 6.49 13.73
CA MET A 1 -10.66 5.60 12.55
C MET A 1 -9.23 5.63 12.04
N VAL A 2 -8.67 4.50 11.62
CA VAL A 2 -7.38 4.43 10.92
C VAL A 2 -7.69 4.00 9.49
N THR A 3 -7.16 4.70 8.49
CA THR A 3 -7.42 4.35 7.09
C THR A 3 -6.40 3.38 6.54
N LEU A 4 -6.87 2.35 5.84
CA LEU A 4 -6.03 1.29 5.27
C LEU A 4 -6.00 1.46 3.76
N ILE A 5 -4.82 1.71 3.20
CA ILE A 5 -4.64 2.00 1.78
C ILE A 5 -3.62 1.05 1.21
N ALA A 6 -3.91 0.45 0.06
CA ALA A 6 -2.96 -0.36 -0.71
C ALA A 6 -3.00 0.01 -2.19
N GLY A 7 -2.08 -0.52 -2.99
CA GLY A 7 -2.09 -0.26 -4.41
C GLY A 7 -0.84 -0.74 -5.11
N GLY A 8 -0.81 -0.54 -6.42
CA GLY A 8 0.27 -0.98 -7.30
C GLY A 8 -0.15 -0.94 -8.76
N GLY A 9 0.65 -1.56 -9.63
CA GLY A 9 0.28 -1.71 -11.04
C GLY A 9 -0.94 -2.61 -11.24
N SER A 10 -1.79 -2.25 -12.20
CA SER A 10 -2.92 -3.08 -12.65
C SER A 10 -2.45 -4.39 -13.29
N GLY A 11 -3.38 -5.32 -13.51
CA GLY A 11 -3.09 -6.68 -14.00
C GLY A 11 -3.00 -7.73 -12.89
N HIS A 12 -3.40 -7.37 -11.68
CA HIS A 12 -3.40 -8.23 -10.49
C HIS A 12 -4.79 -8.31 -9.84
N GLU A 13 -5.83 -7.90 -10.56
CA GLU A 13 -7.20 -7.90 -10.09
C GLU A 13 -7.57 -9.30 -9.54
N PRO A 14 -8.18 -9.40 -8.34
CA PRO A 14 -8.86 -8.32 -7.61
C PRO A 14 -7.96 -7.41 -6.76
N TYR A 15 -6.65 -7.65 -6.67
CA TYR A 15 -5.76 -6.76 -5.92
C TYR A 15 -5.57 -5.41 -6.65
N ALA A 16 -5.65 -4.25 -5.99
CA ALA A 16 -6.14 -4.02 -4.62
C ALA A 16 -7.61 -3.58 -4.58
N ALA A 17 -8.18 -3.14 -5.71
CA ALA A 17 -9.49 -2.48 -5.78
C ALA A 17 -10.65 -3.38 -5.31
N GLY A 18 -10.59 -4.68 -5.58
CA GLY A 18 -11.60 -5.64 -5.12
C GLY A 18 -11.60 -5.89 -3.61
N TYR A 19 -10.64 -5.32 -2.88
CA TYR A 19 -10.55 -5.41 -1.42
C TYR A 19 -10.96 -4.13 -0.70
N ILE A 20 -11.59 -3.17 -1.39
CA ILE A 20 -12.18 -1.99 -0.74
C ILE A 20 -13.50 -2.39 -0.08
N GLY A 21 -13.65 -2.06 1.20
CA GLY A 21 -14.92 -2.26 1.92
C GLY A 21 -14.75 -2.50 3.42
N PRO A 22 -15.88 -2.60 4.16
CA PRO A 22 -15.87 -2.85 5.59
C PRO A 22 -15.06 -4.09 5.96
N GLY A 23 -14.13 -3.93 6.90
CA GLY A 23 -13.26 -5.02 7.35
C GLY A 23 -12.12 -5.40 6.40
N MET A 24 -11.82 -4.56 5.40
CA MET A 24 -10.65 -4.65 4.49
C MET A 24 -9.98 -3.28 4.26
N LEU A 25 -9.86 -2.77 3.02
CA LEU A 25 -9.24 -1.49 2.69
C LEU A 25 -10.26 -0.34 2.72
N THR A 26 -9.78 0.85 3.08
CA THR A 26 -10.51 2.12 2.93
C THR A 26 -10.40 2.65 1.49
N ALA A 27 -9.23 2.50 0.87
CA ALA A 27 -8.99 2.92 -0.51
C ALA A 27 -7.94 2.02 -1.19
N ALA A 28 -7.97 2.00 -2.52
CA ALA A 28 -6.92 1.40 -3.33
C ALA A 28 -6.43 2.38 -4.41
N VAL A 29 -5.16 2.27 -4.79
CA VAL A 29 -4.56 3.11 -5.83
C VAL A 29 -4.00 2.22 -6.95
N SER A 30 -4.58 2.33 -8.14
CA SER A 30 -4.14 1.56 -9.31
C SER A 30 -3.28 2.41 -10.25
N GLY A 31 -2.15 1.85 -10.66
CA GLY A 31 -1.31 2.37 -11.74
C GLY A 31 -1.68 1.79 -13.10
N ASN A 32 -0.80 1.98 -14.09
CA ASN A 32 -0.94 1.28 -15.37
C ASN A 32 -0.64 -0.22 -15.19
N VAL A 33 -0.91 -1.02 -16.23
CA VAL A 33 -0.61 -2.46 -16.23
C VAL A 33 0.86 -2.69 -15.90
N PHE A 34 1.11 -3.44 -14.82
CA PHE A 34 2.44 -3.75 -14.28
C PHE A 34 3.34 -2.55 -13.95
N ALA A 35 2.76 -1.36 -13.76
CA ALA A 35 3.49 -0.16 -13.43
C ALA A 35 2.87 0.56 -12.23
N SER A 36 3.72 0.86 -11.23
CA SER A 36 3.31 1.56 -10.02
C SER A 36 2.60 2.88 -10.33
N PRO A 37 1.52 3.24 -9.59
CA PRO A 37 0.87 4.54 -9.76
C PRO A 37 1.84 5.68 -9.40
N PRO A 38 1.76 6.82 -10.11
CA PRO A 38 2.51 8.01 -9.73
C PRO A 38 2.23 8.45 -8.29
N SER A 39 3.25 8.93 -7.57
CA SER A 39 3.13 9.39 -6.18
C SER A 39 1.98 10.37 -5.93
N ARG A 40 1.65 11.24 -6.91
CA ARG A 40 0.51 12.17 -6.81
C ARG A 40 -0.85 11.47 -6.65
N HIS A 41 -1.04 10.29 -7.25
CA HIS A 41 -2.28 9.51 -7.10
C HIS A 41 -2.36 8.92 -5.69
N VAL A 42 -1.23 8.46 -5.15
CA VAL A 42 -1.14 7.98 -3.76
C VAL A 42 -1.38 9.12 -2.76
N SER A 43 -0.82 10.31 -3.01
CA SER A 43 -1.09 11.51 -2.21
C SER A 43 -2.56 11.91 -2.25
N ALA A 44 -3.22 11.83 -3.41
CA ALA A 44 -4.65 12.12 -3.52
C ALA A 44 -5.48 11.15 -2.66
N ALA A 45 -5.15 9.85 -2.68
CA ALA A 45 -5.82 8.86 -1.84
C ALA A 45 -5.62 9.11 -0.34
N LEU A 46 -4.38 9.38 0.09
CA LEU A 46 -4.07 9.74 1.49
C LEU A 46 -4.89 10.97 1.93
N ASN A 47 -4.85 12.05 1.14
CA ASN A 47 -5.54 13.29 1.47
C ASN A 47 -7.07 13.09 1.53
N SER A 48 -7.65 12.35 0.58
CA SER A 48 -9.09 12.07 0.53
C SER A 48 -9.60 11.18 1.67
N THR A 49 -8.70 10.45 2.34
CA THR A 49 -9.01 9.53 3.44
C THR A 49 -8.41 9.99 4.77
N THR A 50 -8.11 11.29 4.90
CA THR A 50 -7.50 11.85 6.11
C THR A 50 -8.44 11.72 7.31
N THR A 51 -7.92 11.16 8.41
CA THR A 51 -8.64 11.06 9.68
C THR A 51 -7.70 11.35 10.85
N LYS A 52 -8.26 11.64 12.04
CA LYS A 52 -7.47 11.85 13.26
C LYS A 52 -6.66 10.62 13.71
N GLY A 53 -7.04 9.41 13.29
CA GLY A 53 -6.31 8.19 13.66
C GLY A 53 -5.11 7.88 12.76
N GLY A 54 -4.94 8.62 11.67
CA GLY A 54 -3.86 8.40 10.69
C GLY A 54 -4.17 7.30 9.68
N SER A 55 -3.14 6.92 8.92
CA SER A 55 -3.25 6.00 7.78
C SER A 55 -2.17 4.92 7.82
N ILE A 56 -2.47 3.74 7.31
CA ILE A 56 -1.49 2.69 7.02
C ILE A 56 -1.47 2.47 5.50
N LEU A 57 -0.28 2.59 4.94
CA LEU A 57 0.00 2.41 3.53
C LEU A 57 0.71 1.07 3.31
N PHE A 58 0.00 0.11 2.73
CA PHE A 58 0.55 -1.20 2.37
C PHE A 58 1.18 -1.14 0.99
N ILE A 59 2.44 -1.55 0.90
CA ILE A 59 3.26 -1.48 -0.32
C ILE A 59 3.74 -2.88 -0.66
N ILE A 60 3.47 -3.33 -1.89
CA ILE A 60 4.11 -4.53 -2.44
C ILE A 60 5.57 -4.21 -2.75
N ASN A 61 6.50 -5.07 -2.36
CA ASN A 61 7.93 -4.77 -2.44
C ASN A 61 8.51 -4.87 -3.87
N TYR A 62 8.18 -3.87 -4.69
CA TYR A 62 8.80 -3.57 -5.97
C TYR A 62 9.38 -2.15 -5.93
N THR A 63 10.44 -1.91 -6.69
CA THR A 63 11.16 -0.62 -6.68
C THR A 63 10.24 0.57 -6.96
N GLY A 64 9.39 0.47 -8.00
CA GLY A 64 8.46 1.54 -8.36
C GLY A 64 7.47 1.86 -7.24
N ASP A 65 6.89 0.82 -6.62
CA ASP A 65 5.93 0.98 -5.54
C ASP A 65 6.58 1.56 -4.28
N ARG A 66 7.77 1.09 -3.90
CA ARG A 66 8.55 1.68 -2.80
C ARG A 66 8.80 3.16 -2.99
N LEU A 67 9.23 3.57 -4.18
CA LEU A 67 9.56 4.95 -4.48
C LEU A 67 8.32 5.84 -4.49
N ASN A 68 7.28 5.45 -5.24
CA ASN A 68 6.08 6.27 -5.40
C ASN A 68 5.27 6.41 -4.10
N PHE A 69 5.02 5.30 -3.41
CA PHE A 69 4.27 5.30 -2.17
C PHE A 69 5.08 5.88 -1.02
N GLY A 70 6.40 5.61 -0.97
CA GLY A 70 7.31 6.21 0.00
C GLY A 70 7.34 7.74 -0.11
N LEU A 71 7.49 8.27 -1.33
CA LEU A 71 7.47 9.72 -1.55
C LEU A 71 6.13 10.36 -1.15
N ALA A 72 5.00 9.70 -1.45
CA ALA A 72 3.69 10.18 -1.04
C ALA A 72 3.53 10.17 0.49
N ALA A 73 4.01 9.13 1.17
CA ALA A 73 3.98 9.03 2.62
C ALA A 73 4.84 10.11 3.30
N GLU A 74 6.06 10.36 2.81
CA GLU A 74 6.93 11.40 3.36
C GLU A 74 6.32 12.80 3.19
N ARG A 75 5.72 13.09 2.03
CA ARG A 75 5.00 14.36 1.81
C ARG A 75 3.81 14.51 2.76
N TYR A 76 3.05 13.44 2.98
CA TYR A 76 1.89 13.46 3.87
C TYR A 76 2.31 13.65 5.35
N LYS A 77 3.43 13.06 5.78
CA LYS A 77 4.04 13.35 7.09
C LYS A 77 4.52 14.79 7.22
N ALA A 78 5.19 15.31 6.19
CA ALA A 78 5.68 16.69 6.18
C ALA A 78 4.54 17.72 6.28
N ALA A 79 3.34 17.38 5.81
CA ALA A 79 2.11 18.17 5.97
C ALA A 79 1.46 18.03 7.37
N GLY A 80 2.09 17.31 8.31
CA GLY A 80 1.61 17.16 9.68
C GLY A 80 0.64 16.00 9.92
N HIS A 81 0.43 15.12 8.93
CA HIS A 81 -0.44 13.95 9.08
C HIS A 81 0.34 12.70 9.52
N ASN A 82 -0.36 11.76 10.17
CA ASN A 82 0.25 10.50 10.60
C ASN A 82 0.02 9.40 9.55
N VAL A 83 1.11 8.84 9.01
CA VAL A 83 1.06 7.65 8.15
C VAL A 83 2.18 6.67 8.52
N ARG A 84 1.83 5.38 8.56
CA ARG A 84 2.78 4.27 8.66
C ARG A 84 2.83 3.51 7.34
N VAL A 85 4.01 3.04 6.98
CA VAL A 85 4.23 2.23 5.78
C VAL A 85 4.49 0.79 6.19
N VAL A 86 3.77 -0.15 5.58
CA VAL A 86 3.98 -1.59 5.74
C VAL A 86 4.40 -2.16 4.39
N THR A 87 5.60 -2.71 4.32
CA THR A 87 6.09 -3.40 3.12
C THR A 87 5.76 -4.88 3.19
N ILE A 88 5.26 -5.43 2.09
CA ILE A 88 4.94 -6.83 1.92
C ILE A 88 5.99 -7.44 0.99
N ALA A 89 6.75 -8.39 1.50
CA ALA A 89 7.93 -9.00 0.87
C ALA A 89 7.96 -10.52 1.11
N ASP A 90 6.82 -11.19 0.89
CA ASP A 90 6.57 -12.60 1.21
C ASP A 90 7.21 -13.60 0.25
N ASP A 91 7.66 -13.16 -0.93
CA ASP A 91 8.19 -14.07 -1.94
C ASP A 91 9.57 -14.63 -1.56
N VAL A 92 9.59 -15.88 -1.13
CA VAL A 92 10.81 -16.60 -0.74
C VAL A 92 11.59 -17.18 -1.91
N ALA A 93 11.08 -17.08 -3.15
CA ALA A 93 11.79 -17.59 -4.33
C ALA A 93 13.02 -16.75 -4.69
N ILE A 94 13.06 -15.49 -4.25
CA ILE A 94 14.21 -14.60 -4.45
C ILE A 94 15.03 -14.53 -3.17
N ASP A 95 16.33 -14.81 -3.30
CA ASP A 95 17.28 -14.50 -2.25
C ASP A 95 17.42 -12.98 -2.14
N SER A 96 17.25 -12.44 -0.93
CA SER A 96 17.47 -11.03 -0.62
C SER A 96 18.84 -10.50 -1.07
N ALA A 97 19.86 -11.37 -1.15
CA ALA A 97 21.19 -10.99 -1.64
C ALA A 97 21.22 -10.67 -3.15
N MET A 98 20.25 -11.16 -3.92
CA MET A 98 20.20 -10.99 -5.38
C MET A 98 19.34 -9.81 -5.85
N SER A 99 18.68 -9.09 -4.94
CA SER A 99 17.75 -8.00 -5.27
C SER A 99 18.10 -6.73 -4.52
N THR A 100 18.12 -5.60 -5.24
CA THR A 100 18.38 -4.26 -4.67
C THR A 100 17.32 -3.82 -3.66
N VAL A 101 16.11 -4.36 -3.73
CA VAL A 101 15.00 -4.05 -2.81
C VAL A 101 14.58 -5.23 -1.94
N GLY A 102 15.26 -6.38 -2.05
CA GLY A 102 14.91 -7.62 -1.35
C GLY A 102 13.81 -8.43 -2.04
N ARG A 103 13.12 -9.29 -1.27
CA ARG A 103 12.05 -10.19 -1.73
C ARG A 103 10.86 -9.43 -2.30
N ARG A 104 10.23 -9.94 -3.35
CA ARG A 104 8.99 -9.36 -3.89
C ARG A 104 7.84 -9.52 -2.89
N GLY A 105 6.83 -8.66 -3.01
CA GLY A 105 5.53 -8.95 -2.42
C GLY A 105 4.62 -9.63 -3.44
N LEU A 106 3.86 -10.63 -3.02
CA LEU A 106 2.93 -11.39 -3.84
C LEU A 106 1.61 -11.61 -3.07
N ALA A 107 1.06 -12.83 -3.12
CA ALA A 107 -0.30 -13.13 -2.72
C ALA A 107 -0.53 -13.03 -1.20
N ALA A 108 0.51 -13.12 -0.34
CA ALA A 108 0.31 -12.94 1.10
C ALA A 108 -0.21 -11.54 1.46
N ALA A 109 -0.14 -10.58 0.51
CA ALA A 109 -0.74 -9.28 0.67
C ALA A 109 -2.20 -9.33 1.11
N VAL A 110 -3.03 -10.22 0.54
CA VAL A 110 -4.45 -10.30 0.91
C VAL A 110 -4.63 -10.67 2.38
N LEU A 111 -3.78 -11.56 2.91
CA LEU A 111 -3.82 -11.99 4.31
C LEU A 111 -3.39 -10.84 5.23
N VAL A 112 -2.31 -10.15 4.88
CA VAL A 112 -1.83 -8.97 5.63
C VAL A 112 -2.91 -7.89 5.71
N LEU A 113 -3.59 -7.60 4.60
CA LEU A 113 -4.69 -6.65 4.55
C LEU A 113 -5.86 -7.09 5.44
N LYS A 114 -6.31 -8.34 5.30
CA LYS A 114 -7.46 -8.88 6.04
C LYS A 114 -7.24 -8.92 7.56
N VAL A 115 -6.04 -9.32 7.98
CA VAL A 115 -5.67 -9.38 9.40
C VAL A 115 -5.54 -7.97 9.96
N SER A 116 -4.87 -7.06 9.25
CA SER A 116 -4.73 -5.66 9.69
C SER A 116 -6.09 -4.98 9.88
N ALA A 117 -7.01 -5.20 8.94
CA ALA A 117 -8.36 -4.65 9.01
C ALA A 117 -9.21 -5.21 10.16
N SER A 118 -8.89 -6.40 10.70
CA SER A 118 -9.58 -6.91 11.89
C SER A 118 -9.29 -6.08 13.15
N LYS A 119 -8.12 -5.42 13.21
CA LYS A 119 -7.71 -4.59 14.34
C LYS A 119 -8.29 -3.19 14.27
N PHE A 120 -8.38 -2.63 13.07
CA PHE A 120 -8.84 -1.27 12.84
C PHE A 120 -10.27 -1.30 12.32
N LYS A 121 -11.23 -1.01 13.19
CA LYS A 121 -12.60 -0.75 12.74
C LYS A 121 -12.57 0.48 11.84
N GLN A 122 -12.94 0.28 10.58
CA GLN A 122 -13.26 1.34 9.63
C GLN A 122 -14.56 2.00 10.08
#